data_AF-A0A952LH22-F1
#
_entry.id   AF-A0A952LH22-F1
#
_cell.length_a   1.000
_cell.length_b   1.000
_cell.length_c   1.000
_cell.angle_alpha   90.00
_cell.angle_beta   90.00
_cell.angle_gamma   90.00
#
_symmetry.space_group_name_H-M   'P 1'
#
loop_
_entity.id
_entity.type
_entity.pdbx_description
1 polymer ?
#
loop_
_entity_poly.entity_id
_entity_poly.type
_entity_poly.pdbx_seq_one_letter_code
_entity_poly.pdbx_strand_id
1 'polypeptide(L)'
;MTIETTPPVRTLAPASRAVEVLGGDLTEGSLRRYLNGIPGVDAVGLEQRAAGLGTRSIKTSSKKWALDTIIGLIDLTTLEGADTPGKVRSLVAKALTPDPSDLTSPRPAAVCVYGDMVPYAVEALGAAHAGAVRRAGGTGGVNVAAVATAFPSGRASLKVKLADTADAVAAGADEIDMVIDRGAFLSGCYGLVFDEIVAVKEACRREDGTYAHLKVILETGELNTYLVTVAETVGERWLQPHLFRFGASSLLNDVLLQRQKLATGHYSGSDYVTID
;
A
#
# COMPACT_ATOMS: atom_id res chain seq x y z
N MET A 1 -8.83 -7.21 47.82
CA MET A 1 -7.90 -7.39 46.68
C MET A 1 -8.27 -6.33 45.66
N THR A 2 -7.75 -5.13 45.86
CA THR A 2 -7.96 -3.96 45.01
C THR A 2 -7.23 -4.19 43.70
N ILE A 3 -7.99 -4.19 42.61
CA ILE A 3 -7.48 -4.25 41.24
C ILE A 3 -6.58 -3.02 41.07
N GLU A 4 -5.28 -3.26 40.86
CA GLU A 4 -4.31 -2.24 40.52
C GLU A 4 -4.79 -1.50 39.27
N THR A 5 -4.86 -0.19 39.41
CA THR A 5 -5.10 0.78 38.36
C THR A 5 -4.13 0.56 37.21
N THR A 6 -4.66 0.48 35.99
CA THR A 6 -3.92 0.52 34.73
C THR A 6 -2.85 1.63 34.78
N PRO A 7 -1.58 1.36 34.41
CA PRO A 7 -0.51 2.35 34.52
C PRO A 7 -0.76 3.52 33.56
N PRO A 8 -0.18 4.71 33.82
CA PRO A 8 -0.36 5.87 32.97
C PRO A 8 0.31 5.64 31.61
N VAL A 9 -0.48 5.65 30.53
CA VAL A 9 0.03 5.65 29.16
C VAL A 9 0.67 7.02 28.90
N ARG A 10 2.00 7.07 28.89
CA ARG A 10 2.74 8.29 28.51
C ARG A 10 3.92 7.95 27.62
N THR A 11 3.68 7.94 26.31
CA THR A 11 4.71 8.02 25.26
C THR A 11 4.20 8.77 24.03
N LEU A 12 3.81 10.03 24.20
CA LEU A 12 3.51 10.90 23.07
C LEU A 12 4.82 11.46 22.52
N ALA A 13 5.49 10.68 21.67
CA ALA A 13 6.57 11.21 20.85
C ALA A 13 6.05 12.42 20.03
N PRO A 14 6.88 13.44 19.74
CA PRO A 14 6.41 14.70 19.19
C PRO A 14 5.99 14.56 17.72
N ALA A 15 4.77 14.09 17.50
CA ALA A 15 4.08 14.22 16.22
C ALA A 15 3.44 15.61 16.16
N SER A 16 4.27 16.64 15.91
CA SER A 16 3.84 18.05 15.86
C SER A 16 2.60 18.25 14.97
N ARG A 17 2.57 17.57 13.81
CA ARG A 17 1.40 17.55 12.92
C ARG A 17 0.15 16.93 13.57
N ALA A 18 0.29 15.89 14.39
CA ALA A 18 -0.85 15.28 15.06
C ALA A 18 -1.42 16.21 16.15
N VAL A 19 -0.55 16.90 16.89
CA VAL A 19 -0.96 17.93 17.86
C VAL A 19 -1.70 19.07 17.17
N GLU A 20 -1.20 19.53 16.01
CA GLU A 20 -1.85 20.56 15.20
C GLU A 20 -3.24 20.12 14.70
N VAL A 21 -3.35 18.89 14.17
CA VAL A 21 -4.61 18.32 13.68
C VAL A 21 -5.64 18.16 14.79
N LEU A 22 -5.21 17.72 15.98
CA LEU A 22 -6.12 17.52 17.12
C LEU A 22 -6.46 18.83 17.85
N GLY A 23 -5.65 19.89 17.66
CA GLY A 23 -5.81 21.17 18.35
C GLY A 23 -5.56 21.09 19.86
N GLY A 24 -4.73 20.13 20.32
CA GLY A 24 -4.47 19.91 21.75
C GLY A 24 -3.60 18.69 22.03
N ASP A 25 -3.51 18.31 23.31
CA ASP A 25 -2.70 17.17 23.76
C ASP A 25 -3.15 15.85 23.09
N LEU A 26 -2.18 15.00 22.74
CA LEU A 26 -2.44 13.65 22.23
C LEU A 26 -2.86 12.76 23.41
N THR A 27 -4.14 12.45 23.55
CA THR A 27 -4.63 11.58 24.63
C THR A 27 -5.63 10.61 24.04
N GLU A 28 -5.91 9.50 24.72
CA GLU A 28 -7.00 8.60 24.30
C GLU A 28 -8.32 9.35 24.13
N GLY A 29 -8.60 10.34 25.00
CA GLY A 29 -9.80 11.17 24.91
C GLY A 29 -9.83 12.07 23.67
N SER A 30 -8.72 12.73 23.32
CA SER A 30 -8.65 13.59 22.13
C SER A 30 -8.64 12.78 20.83
N LEU A 31 -7.91 11.65 20.79
CA LEU A 31 -7.92 10.72 19.67
C LEU A 31 -9.33 10.16 19.42
N ARG A 32 -10.01 9.68 20.47
CA ARG A 32 -11.39 9.17 20.37
C ARG A 32 -12.36 10.25 19.90
N ARG A 33 -12.26 11.46 20.45
CA ARG A 33 -13.12 12.59 20.04
C ARG A 33 -12.92 12.92 18.56
N TYR A 34 -11.67 12.97 18.12
CA TYR A 34 -11.35 13.23 16.72
C TYR A 34 -11.91 12.15 15.81
N LEU A 35 -11.60 10.87 16.08
CA LEU A 35 -12.06 9.73 15.28
C LEU A 35 -13.59 9.65 15.21
N ASN A 36 -14.29 9.84 16.33
CA ASN A 36 -15.76 9.85 16.36
C ASN A 36 -16.38 11.11 15.75
N GLY A 37 -15.59 12.18 15.60
CA GLY A 37 -16.00 13.41 14.94
C GLY A 37 -15.85 13.37 13.42
N ILE A 38 -15.19 12.34 12.86
CA ILE A 38 -15.07 12.14 11.42
C ILE A 38 -16.46 11.75 10.89
N PRO A 39 -16.99 12.43 9.86
CA PRO A 39 -18.24 12.04 9.22
C PRO A 39 -18.16 10.59 8.73
N GLY A 40 -19.21 9.81 9.01
CA GLY A 40 -19.33 8.47 8.46
C GLY A 40 -19.39 8.50 6.94
N VAL A 41 -18.99 7.39 6.30
CA VAL A 41 -19.13 7.22 4.86
C VAL A 41 -20.57 6.87 4.51
N ASP A 42 -21.20 7.64 3.61
CA ASP A 42 -22.49 7.27 3.00
C ASP A 42 -22.28 6.14 1.99
N ALA A 43 -22.26 4.90 2.51
CA ALA A 43 -22.04 3.70 1.71
C ALA A 43 -23.10 3.51 0.62
N VAL A 44 -24.37 3.80 0.93
CA VAL A 44 -25.48 3.65 -0.03
C VAL A 44 -25.34 4.64 -1.18
N GLY A 45 -25.11 5.92 -0.88
CA GLY A 45 -24.90 6.92 -1.92
C GLY A 45 -23.66 6.63 -2.74
N LEU A 46 -22.59 6.12 -2.12
CA LEU A 46 -21.36 5.71 -2.81
C LEU A 46 -21.60 4.55 -3.76
N GLU A 47 -22.28 3.48 -3.33
CA GLU A 47 -22.63 2.34 -4.18
C GLU A 47 -23.54 2.75 -5.34
N GLN A 48 -24.52 3.62 -5.09
CA GLN A 48 -25.41 4.15 -6.14
C GLN A 48 -24.65 4.97 -7.19
N ARG A 49 -23.72 5.83 -6.77
CA ARG A 49 -22.87 6.59 -7.70
C ARG A 49 -21.95 5.67 -8.50
N ALA A 50 -21.29 4.72 -7.83
CA ALA A 50 -20.45 3.73 -8.49
C ALA A 50 -21.25 2.89 -9.52
N ALA A 51 -22.45 2.43 -9.17
CA ALA A 51 -23.35 1.74 -10.09
C ALA A 51 -23.75 2.63 -11.27
N GLY A 52 -24.03 3.91 -11.02
CA GLY A 52 -24.33 4.90 -12.05
C GLY A 52 -23.22 5.05 -13.10
N LEU A 53 -21.95 5.00 -12.69
CA LEU A 53 -20.81 5.02 -13.61
C LEU A 53 -20.80 3.81 -14.57
N GLY A 54 -21.27 2.66 -14.11
CA GLY A 54 -21.39 1.45 -14.94
C GLY A 54 -22.46 1.53 -16.03
N THR A 55 -23.43 2.44 -15.91
CA THR A 55 -24.55 2.57 -16.87
C THR A 55 -24.21 3.36 -18.13
N ARG A 56 -23.06 4.05 -18.15
CA ARG A 56 -22.69 4.98 -19.22
C ARG A 56 -21.60 4.40 -20.09
N SER A 57 -21.73 4.57 -21.40
CA SER A 57 -20.63 4.27 -22.32
C SER A 57 -19.48 5.26 -22.13
N ILE A 58 -18.34 4.75 -21.67
CA ILE A 58 -17.10 5.52 -21.54
C ILE A 58 -16.37 5.51 -22.89
N LYS A 59 -15.90 6.68 -23.33
CA LYS A 59 -15.09 6.81 -24.56
C LYS A 59 -13.87 5.90 -24.49
N THR A 60 -13.49 5.27 -25.60
CA THR A 60 -12.34 4.36 -25.68
C THR A 60 -11.05 4.99 -25.16
N SER A 61 -10.79 6.26 -25.47
CA SER A 61 -9.62 6.99 -24.97
C SER A 61 -9.61 7.12 -23.44
N SER A 62 -10.75 7.42 -22.83
CA SER A 62 -10.91 7.49 -21.37
C SER A 62 -10.73 6.12 -20.72
N LYS A 63 -11.21 5.04 -21.34
CA LYS A 63 -10.97 3.67 -20.84
C LYS A 63 -9.49 3.32 -20.89
N LYS A 64 -8.80 3.60 -22.00
CA LYS A 64 -7.36 3.35 -22.13
C LYS A 64 -6.57 4.10 -21.06
N TRP A 65 -6.83 5.41 -20.92
CA TRP A 65 -6.21 6.21 -19.87
C TRP A 65 -6.45 5.63 -18.47
N ALA A 66 -7.67 5.19 -18.17
CA ALA A 66 -7.99 4.61 -16.87
C ALA A 66 -7.23 3.30 -16.62
N LEU A 67 -7.16 2.40 -17.61
CA LEU A 67 -6.41 1.15 -17.50
C LEU A 67 -4.91 1.40 -17.32
N ASP A 68 -4.33 2.30 -18.13
CA ASP A 68 -2.92 2.69 -18.00
C ASP A 68 -2.62 3.30 -16.62
N THR A 69 -3.53 4.14 -16.12
CA THR A 69 -3.44 4.73 -14.77
C THR A 69 -3.53 3.66 -13.69
N ILE A 70 -4.46 2.71 -13.79
CA ILE A 70 -4.61 1.62 -12.81
C ILE A 70 -3.33 0.81 -12.74
N ILE A 71 -2.74 0.42 -13.87
CA ILE A 71 -1.47 -0.32 -13.89
C ILE A 71 -0.39 0.45 -13.12
N GLY A 72 -0.26 1.75 -13.37
CA GLY A 72 0.70 2.61 -12.66
C GLY A 72 0.42 2.81 -11.16
N LEU A 73 -0.71 2.34 -10.64
CA LEU A 73 -1.09 2.39 -9.23
C LEU A 73 -1.01 1.02 -8.55
N ILE A 74 -0.60 -0.04 -9.26
CA ILE A 74 -0.50 -1.39 -8.70
C ILE A 74 0.83 -1.56 -7.96
N ASP A 75 0.76 -2.14 -6.76
CA ASP A 75 1.85 -2.84 -6.10
C ASP A 75 1.72 -4.33 -6.46
N LEU A 76 2.51 -4.80 -7.42
CA LEU A 76 2.44 -6.18 -7.91
C LEU A 76 2.97 -7.12 -6.84
N THR A 77 2.09 -7.93 -6.26
CA THR A 77 2.34 -8.54 -4.94
C THR A 77 2.47 -10.06 -5.02
N THR A 78 3.41 -10.63 -4.27
CA THR A 78 3.39 -12.06 -3.88
C THR A 78 3.69 -12.16 -2.38
N LEU A 79 2.81 -12.83 -1.64
CA LEU A 79 2.88 -12.96 -0.18
C LEU A 79 2.47 -14.36 0.26
N GLU A 80 2.97 -15.38 -0.44
CA GLU A 80 2.70 -16.77 -0.13
C GLU A 80 3.80 -17.35 0.78
N GLY A 81 3.42 -18.20 1.73
CA GLY A 81 4.41 -18.91 2.55
C GLY A 81 5.34 -19.85 1.77
N ALA A 82 5.03 -20.11 0.49
CA ALA A 82 5.84 -20.90 -0.44
C ALA A 82 6.68 -20.03 -1.39
N ASP A 83 6.72 -18.70 -1.18
CA ASP A 83 7.51 -17.82 -2.02
C ASP A 83 9.00 -18.18 -2.00
N THR A 84 9.61 -18.11 -3.18
CA THR A 84 11.02 -18.41 -3.38
C THR A 84 11.70 -17.25 -4.08
N PRO A 85 13.04 -17.13 -4.00
CA PRO A 85 13.78 -16.14 -4.79
C PRO A 85 13.49 -16.22 -6.29
N GLY A 86 13.22 -17.44 -6.81
CA GLY A 86 12.84 -17.65 -8.20
C GLY A 86 11.49 -17.01 -8.54
N LYS A 87 10.48 -17.20 -7.68
CA LYS A 87 9.15 -16.60 -7.87
C LYS A 87 9.20 -15.08 -7.80
N VAL A 88 9.98 -14.53 -6.87
CA VAL A 88 10.21 -13.06 -6.75
C VAL A 88 10.86 -12.51 -8.02
N ARG A 89 11.86 -13.21 -8.59
CA ARG A 89 12.45 -12.81 -9.89
C ARG A 89 11.43 -12.82 -11.02
N SER A 90 10.54 -13.82 -11.08
CA SER A 90 9.47 -13.87 -12.08
C SER A 90 8.47 -12.72 -11.90
N LEU A 91 8.09 -12.40 -10.66
CA LEU A 91 7.24 -11.25 -10.34
C LEU A 91 7.87 -9.94 -10.83
N VAL A 92 9.17 -9.74 -10.57
CA VAL A 92 9.91 -8.56 -11.04
C VAL A 92 9.98 -8.52 -12.56
N ALA A 93 10.24 -9.64 -13.24
CA ALA A 93 10.23 -9.70 -14.70
C ALA A 93 8.86 -9.27 -15.27
N LYS A 94 7.77 -9.72 -14.65
CA LYS A 94 6.40 -9.29 -14.98
C LYS A 94 6.18 -7.80 -14.72
N ALA A 95 6.69 -7.25 -13.62
CA ALA A 95 6.60 -5.80 -13.36
C ALA A 95 7.36 -4.96 -14.40
N LEU A 96 8.50 -5.44 -14.89
CA LEU A 96 9.31 -4.73 -15.88
C LEU A 96 8.73 -4.77 -17.29
N THR A 97 8.09 -5.90 -17.64
CA THR A 97 7.43 -6.12 -18.93
C THR A 97 6.03 -6.72 -18.70
N PRO A 98 5.03 -5.91 -18.28
CA PRO A 98 3.70 -6.43 -17.95
C PRO A 98 2.98 -7.05 -19.13
N ASP A 99 3.11 -6.42 -20.31
CA ASP A 99 2.59 -6.95 -21.57
C ASP A 99 3.75 -7.16 -22.57
N PRO A 100 4.22 -8.40 -22.75
CA PRO A 100 5.27 -8.71 -23.71
C PRO A 100 4.86 -8.42 -25.17
N SER A 101 3.55 -8.35 -25.46
CA SER A 101 3.03 -8.05 -26.79
C SER A 101 2.88 -6.55 -27.06
N ASP A 102 2.87 -5.72 -26.00
CA ASP A 102 2.82 -4.26 -26.09
C ASP A 102 3.73 -3.60 -25.05
N LEU A 103 4.96 -3.29 -25.48
CA LEU A 103 5.97 -2.62 -24.66
C LEU A 103 5.62 -1.16 -24.29
N THR A 104 4.52 -0.61 -24.82
CA THR A 104 4.01 0.70 -24.37
C THR A 104 3.14 0.59 -23.11
N SER A 105 2.84 -0.62 -22.65
CA SER A 105 2.15 -0.82 -21.38
C SER A 105 2.94 -0.17 -20.24
N PRO A 106 2.30 0.64 -19.39
CA PRO A 106 2.94 1.17 -18.20
C PRO A 106 3.36 0.04 -17.24
N ARG A 107 4.26 0.36 -16.33
CA ARG A 107 4.73 -0.56 -15.27
C ARG A 107 3.96 -0.33 -13.97
N PRO A 108 3.83 -1.36 -13.12
CA PRO A 108 3.41 -1.21 -11.73
C PRO A 108 4.28 -0.20 -10.96
N ALA A 109 3.70 0.40 -9.92
CA ALA A 109 4.40 1.33 -9.04
C ALA A 109 5.47 0.66 -8.16
N ALA A 110 5.17 -0.56 -7.73
CA ALA A 110 6.08 -1.40 -6.96
C ALA A 110 5.89 -2.88 -7.24
N VAL A 111 6.85 -3.67 -6.77
CA VAL A 111 6.61 -5.05 -6.35
C VAL A 111 6.48 -5.10 -4.83
N CYS A 112 5.59 -5.92 -4.30
CA CYS A 112 5.40 -6.11 -2.85
C CYS A 112 5.68 -7.56 -2.45
N VAL A 113 6.56 -7.76 -1.48
CA VAL A 113 7.05 -9.08 -1.04
C VAL A 113 7.19 -9.15 0.49
N TYR A 114 7.52 -10.33 1.03
CA TYR A 114 7.98 -10.44 2.42
C TYR A 114 9.36 -9.78 2.62
N GLY A 115 9.66 -9.31 3.83
CA GLY A 115 10.89 -8.59 4.15
C GLY A 115 12.17 -9.34 3.80
N ASP A 116 12.21 -10.66 4.00
CA ASP A 116 13.35 -11.53 3.66
C ASP A 116 13.55 -11.70 2.15
N MET A 117 12.53 -11.42 1.34
CA MET A 117 12.57 -11.49 -0.12
C MET A 117 13.02 -10.18 -0.79
N VAL A 118 13.12 -9.09 -0.02
CA VAL A 118 13.53 -7.76 -0.51
C VAL A 118 14.86 -7.78 -1.27
N PRO A 119 15.95 -8.42 -0.80
CA PRO A 119 17.22 -8.40 -1.51
C PRO A 119 17.11 -8.98 -2.92
N TYR A 120 16.32 -10.04 -3.11
CA TYR A 120 16.12 -10.67 -4.41
C TYR A 120 15.31 -9.79 -5.35
N ALA A 121 14.31 -9.06 -4.84
CA ALA A 121 13.55 -8.10 -5.64
C ALA A 121 14.42 -6.92 -6.09
N VAL A 122 15.23 -6.36 -5.19
CA VAL A 122 16.17 -5.27 -5.48
C VAL A 122 17.21 -5.71 -6.51
N GLU A 123 17.82 -6.89 -6.33
CA GLU A 123 18.77 -7.47 -7.27
C GLU A 123 18.15 -7.65 -8.66
N ALA A 124 16.96 -8.26 -8.74
CA ALA A 124 16.27 -8.52 -9.99
C ALA A 124 15.86 -7.25 -10.74
N LEU A 125 15.50 -6.19 -10.02
CA LEU A 125 15.17 -4.89 -10.62
C LEU A 125 16.42 -4.18 -11.16
N GLY A 126 17.57 -4.34 -10.52
CA GLY A 126 18.83 -3.73 -10.94
C GLY A 126 18.70 -2.22 -11.18
N ALA A 127 19.06 -1.75 -12.37
CA ALA A 127 18.99 -0.33 -12.73
C ALA A 127 17.55 0.23 -12.81
N ALA A 128 16.53 -0.62 -12.90
CA ALA A 128 15.13 -0.21 -12.90
C ALA A 128 14.56 -0.02 -11.49
N HIS A 129 15.31 -0.40 -10.44
CA HIS A 129 14.91 -0.14 -9.06
C HIS A 129 14.79 1.36 -8.81
N ALA A 130 13.65 1.81 -8.29
CA ALA A 130 13.38 3.24 -8.09
C ALA A 130 14.45 3.91 -7.19
N GLY A 131 14.97 3.21 -6.18
CA GLY A 131 16.11 3.68 -5.40
C GLY A 131 17.37 3.90 -6.22
N ALA A 132 17.69 3.00 -7.16
CA ALA A 132 18.82 3.16 -8.07
C ALA A 132 18.61 4.31 -9.07
N VAL A 133 17.41 4.44 -9.63
CA VAL A 133 17.04 5.53 -10.54
C VAL A 133 17.21 6.89 -9.85
N ARG A 134 16.74 7.04 -8.60
CA ARG A 134 16.90 8.27 -7.83
C ARG A 134 18.36 8.60 -7.53
N ARG A 135 19.19 7.60 -7.19
CA ARG A 135 20.64 7.79 -6.99
C ARG A 135 21.36 8.26 -8.25
N ALA A 136 20.87 7.85 -9.43
CA ALA A 136 21.38 8.31 -10.73
C ALA A 136 20.80 9.68 -11.17
N GLY A 137 19.99 10.35 -10.34
CA GLY A 137 19.36 11.63 -10.66
C GLY A 137 18.15 11.54 -11.61
N GLY A 138 17.64 10.33 -11.84
CA GLY A 138 16.46 10.08 -12.66
C GLY A 138 15.15 10.10 -11.86
N THR A 139 14.03 10.02 -12.59
CA THR A 139 12.68 9.87 -12.04
C THR A 139 12.03 8.59 -12.56
N GLY A 140 11.26 7.90 -11.72
CA GLY A 140 10.56 6.66 -12.07
C GLY A 140 11.22 5.41 -11.48
N GLY A 141 11.16 4.30 -12.23
CA GLY A 141 11.53 2.98 -11.74
C GLY A 141 10.39 2.29 -11.00
N VAL A 142 10.64 1.05 -10.57
CA VAL A 142 9.70 0.24 -9.77
C VAL A 142 10.23 0.20 -8.35
N ASN A 143 9.39 0.52 -7.37
CA ASN A 143 9.76 0.44 -5.96
C ASN A 143 9.73 -1.01 -5.47
N VAL A 144 10.44 -1.28 -4.37
CA VAL A 144 10.28 -2.54 -3.62
C VAL A 144 9.56 -2.21 -2.31
N ALA A 145 8.33 -2.68 -2.18
CA ALA A 145 7.56 -2.66 -0.94
C ALA A 145 7.74 -3.98 -0.18
N ALA A 146 7.77 -3.90 1.14
CA ALA A 146 7.79 -5.06 2.00
C ALA A 146 6.65 -5.00 3.02
N VAL A 147 5.89 -6.09 3.16
CA VAL A 147 5.03 -6.22 4.34
C VAL A 147 5.89 -6.45 5.57
N ALA A 148 5.50 -5.82 6.68
CA ALA A 148 6.20 -5.93 7.94
C ALA A 148 5.20 -5.99 9.10
N THR A 149 5.71 -5.94 10.32
CA THR A 149 4.94 -5.83 11.58
C THR A 149 4.01 -7.02 11.84
N ALA A 150 4.49 -8.22 11.50
CA ALA A 150 3.75 -9.48 11.64
C ALA A 150 2.49 -9.56 10.76
N PHE A 151 2.61 -9.13 9.51
CA PHE A 151 1.62 -9.39 8.46
C PHE A 151 1.24 -10.88 8.38
N PRO A 152 -0.03 -11.24 8.14
CA PRO A 152 -1.19 -10.34 7.96
C PRO A 152 -1.86 -9.95 9.29
N SER A 153 -1.37 -10.47 10.42
CA SER A 153 -2.09 -10.38 11.69
C SER A 153 -1.94 -9.04 12.42
N GLY A 154 -0.80 -8.36 12.25
CA GLY A 154 -0.40 -7.22 13.08
C GLY A 154 -0.09 -7.61 14.54
N ARG A 155 0.02 -8.91 14.84
CA ARG A 155 0.02 -9.48 16.20
C ARG A 155 1.39 -9.99 16.60
N ALA A 156 2.26 -9.07 16.99
CA ALA A 156 3.53 -9.34 17.62
C ALA A 156 3.88 -8.25 18.62
N SER A 157 4.88 -8.49 19.47
CA SER A 157 5.41 -7.43 20.34
C SER A 157 5.98 -6.29 19.51
N LEU A 158 5.93 -5.05 20.02
CA LEU A 158 6.53 -3.89 19.37
C LEU A 158 7.99 -4.13 18.99
N LYS A 159 8.78 -4.77 19.86
CA LYS A 159 10.18 -5.13 19.58
C LYS A 159 10.34 -5.94 18.29
N VAL A 160 9.46 -6.92 18.07
CA VAL A 160 9.49 -7.75 16.86
C VAL A 160 9.07 -6.92 15.64
N LYS A 161 8.00 -6.11 15.76
CA LYS A 161 7.54 -5.22 14.67
C LYS A 161 8.63 -4.25 14.20
N LEU A 162 9.37 -3.65 15.14
CA LEU A 162 10.45 -2.71 14.85
C LEU A 162 11.67 -3.41 14.23
N ALA A 163 12.04 -4.59 14.72
CA ALA A 163 13.14 -5.36 14.15
C ALA A 163 12.84 -5.79 12.70
N ASP A 164 11.66 -6.35 12.46
CA ASP A 164 11.17 -6.75 11.14
C ASP A 164 11.18 -5.57 10.15
N THR A 165 10.70 -4.40 10.59
CA THR A 165 10.74 -3.17 9.79
C THR A 165 12.17 -2.74 9.46
N ALA A 166 13.06 -2.70 10.47
CA ALA A 166 14.44 -2.29 10.29
C ALA A 166 15.20 -3.24 9.35
N ASP A 167 14.97 -4.54 9.47
CA ASP A 167 15.57 -5.57 8.62
C ASP A 167 15.14 -5.39 7.15
N ALA A 168 13.85 -5.17 6.89
CA ALA A 168 13.36 -4.90 5.53
C ALA A 168 13.93 -3.59 4.93
N VAL A 169 14.04 -2.54 5.73
CA VAL A 169 14.65 -1.26 5.31
C VAL A 169 16.12 -1.43 4.97
N ALA A 170 16.86 -2.15 5.81
CA ALA A 170 18.28 -2.46 5.62
C ALA A 170 18.51 -3.35 4.39
N ALA A 171 17.58 -4.27 4.11
CA ALA A 171 17.57 -5.09 2.91
C ALA A 171 17.31 -4.30 1.61
N GLY A 172 16.83 -3.04 1.73
CA GLY A 172 16.67 -2.13 0.61
C GLY A 172 15.23 -1.81 0.21
N ALA A 173 14.23 -2.17 1.03
CA ALA A 173 12.83 -1.87 0.76
C ALA A 173 12.63 -0.35 0.69
N ASP A 174 12.06 0.15 -0.41
CA ASP A 174 11.68 1.57 -0.57
C ASP A 174 10.49 1.93 0.29
N GLU A 175 9.63 0.95 0.58
CA GLU A 175 8.35 1.13 1.24
C GLU A 175 8.10 -0.01 2.22
N ILE A 176 7.45 0.31 3.34
CA ILE A 176 7.05 -0.63 4.38
C ILE A 176 5.54 -0.60 4.51
N ASP A 177 4.92 -1.76 4.40
CA ASP A 177 3.48 -1.95 4.53
C ASP A 177 3.21 -2.57 5.92
N MET A 178 2.91 -1.70 6.88
CA MET A 178 2.64 -2.05 8.29
C MET A 178 1.18 -2.45 8.48
N VAL A 179 0.91 -3.51 9.24
CA VAL A 179 -0.44 -3.84 9.72
C VAL A 179 -0.62 -3.33 11.15
N ILE A 180 -1.70 -2.59 11.39
CA ILE A 180 -1.99 -2.09 12.75
C ILE A 180 -2.38 -3.20 13.72
N ASP A 181 -2.20 -2.97 15.02
CA ASP A 181 -2.84 -3.79 16.04
C ASP A 181 -4.37 -3.53 16.05
N ARG A 182 -5.10 -4.38 15.32
CA ARG A 182 -6.56 -4.24 15.16
C ARG A 182 -7.32 -4.41 16.46
N GLY A 183 -6.98 -5.38 17.29
CA GLY A 183 -7.72 -5.59 18.54
C GLY A 183 -7.43 -4.48 19.56
N ALA A 184 -6.24 -3.86 19.55
CA ALA A 184 -6.02 -2.63 20.31
C ALA A 184 -6.93 -1.50 19.80
N PHE A 185 -6.99 -1.31 18.47
CA PHE A 185 -7.87 -0.32 17.85
C PHE A 185 -9.35 -0.55 18.19
N LEU A 186 -9.86 -1.78 18.02
CA LEU A 186 -11.25 -2.15 18.27
C LEU A 186 -11.61 -2.11 19.77
N SER A 187 -10.64 -2.30 20.66
CA SER A 187 -10.82 -2.12 22.11
C SER A 187 -10.77 -0.63 22.52
N GLY A 188 -10.53 0.28 21.57
CA GLY A 188 -10.46 1.72 21.80
C GLY A 188 -9.17 2.19 22.47
N CYS A 189 -8.09 1.41 22.35
CA CYS A 189 -6.73 1.77 22.76
C CYS A 189 -6.01 2.46 21.59
N TYR A 190 -6.48 3.66 21.21
CA TYR A 190 -6.00 4.34 20.01
C TYR A 190 -4.59 4.91 20.18
N GLY A 191 -4.24 5.34 21.40
CA GLY A 191 -2.91 5.83 21.74
C GLY A 191 -1.85 4.74 21.56
N LEU A 192 -2.15 3.49 21.91
CA LEU A 192 -1.25 2.37 21.65
C LEU A 192 -0.98 2.22 20.14
N VAL A 193 -2.03 2.19 19.32
CA VAL A 193 -1.88 2.07 17.85
C VAL A 193 -1.12 3.25 17.27
N PHE A 194 -1.39 4.46 17.74
CA PHE A 194 -0.68 5.67 17.35
C PHE A 194 0.82 5.59 17.68
N ASP A 195 1.16 5.22 18.92
CA ASP A 195 2.53 5.08 19.39
C ASP A 195 3.28 4.01 18.57
N GLU A 196 2.62 2.89 18.24
CA GLU A 196 3.19 1.87 17.35
C GLU A 196 3.48 2.41 15.95
N ILE A 197 2.55 3.15 15.33
CA ILE A 197 2.76 3.73 13.99
C ILE A 197 3.92 4.72 14.00
N VAL A 198 4.01 5.58 15.03
CA VAL A 198 5.13 6.52 15.16
C VAL A 198 6.46 5.78 15.32
N ALA A 199 6.51 4.76 16.18
CA ALA A 199 7.71 3.97 16.38
C ALA A 199 8.15 3.23 15.11
N VAL A 200 7.20 2.63 14.38
CA VAL A 200 7.48 1.97 13.09
C VAL A 200 7.93 2.98 12.04
N LYS A 201 7.37 4.20 12.02
CA LYS A 201 7.83 5.27 11.12
C LYS A 201 9.29 5.63 11.39
N GLU A 202 9.69 5.71 12.66
CA GLU A 202 11.10 5.94 13.00
C GLU A 202 12.00 4.76 12.62
N ALA A 203 11.52 3.52 12.75
CA ALA A 203 12.24 2.34 12.25
C ALA A 203 12.39 2.31 10.72
N CYS A 204 11.57 3.07 9.97
CA CYS A 204 11.72 3.26 8.53
C CYS A 204 12.88 4.20 8.14
N ARG A 205 13.53 4.86 9.11
CA ARG A 205 14.63 5.80 8.85
C ARG A 205 15.87 5.04 8.35
N ARG A 206 16.51 5.58 7.31
CA ARG A 206 17.78 5.11 6.78
C ARG A 206 18.96 5.86 7.41
N GLU A 207 20.15 5.29 7.27
CA GLU A 207 21.41 5.88 7.75
C GLU A 207 21.68 7.28 7.17
N ASP A 208 21.29 7.51 5.91
CA ASP A 208 21.43 8.80 5.23
C ASP A 208 20.40 9.86 5.67
N GLY A 209 19.54 9.53 6.65
CA GLY A 209 18.50 10.41 7.16
C GLY A 209 17.23 10.45 6.33
N THR A 210 17.18 9.76 5.18
CA THR A 210 15.93 9.56 4.44
C THR A 210 15.09 8.46 5.10
N TYR A 211 13.89 8.21 4.57
CA TYR A 211 12.98 7.20 5.10
C TYR A 211 12.49 6.29 3.98
N ALA A 212 12.34 5.00 4.27
CA ALA A 212 11.37 4.20 3.55
C ALA A 212 9.97 4.78 3.75
N HIS A 213 9.14 4.75 2.70
CA HIS A 213 7.77 5.24 2.79
C HIS A 213 6.94 4.26 3.61
N LEU A 214 6.29 4.73 4.69
CA LEU A 214 5.45 3.89 5.52
C LEU A 214 4.01 3.94 5.01
N LYS A 215 3.49 2.79 4.60
CA LYS A 215 2.07 2.56 4.35
C LYS A 215 1.48 1.82 5.55
N VAL A 216 0.30 2.25 5.98
CA VAL A 216 -0.39 1.65 7.13
C VAL A 216 -1.64 0.93 6.64
N ILE A 217 -1.60 -0.39 6.69
CA ILE A 217 -2.69 -1.30 6.42
C ILE A 217 -3.63 -1.30 7.64
N LEU A 218 -4.83 -0.80 7.41
CA LEU A 218 -5.92 -0.77 8.39
C LEU A 218 -6.75 -2.07 8.39
N GLU A 219 -6.51 -2.98 7.44
CA GLU A 219 -7.29 -4.22 7.23
C GLU A 219 -8.79 -3.95 7.06
N THR A 220 -9.11 -2.94 6.24
CA THR A 220 -10.49 -2.55 5.91
C THR A 220 -11.14 -3.49 4.91
N GLY A 221 -10.63 -4.70 4.67
CA GLY A 221 -11.18 -5.68 3.72
C GLY A 221 -12.63 -6.11 3.98
N GLU A 222 -13.24 -5.66 5.09
CA GLU A 222 -14.68 -5.70 5.37
C GLU A 222 -15.46 -4.45 4.88
N LEU A 223 -14.80 -3.48 4.25
CA LEU A 223 -15.34 -2.21 3.77
C LEU A 223 -15.05 -2.07 2.27
N ASN A 224 -16.10 -2.17 1.47
CA ASN A 224 -16.03 -2.30 0.01
C ASN A 224 -15.71 -0.98 -0.74
N THR A 225 -15.16 -1.19 -1.95
CA THR A 225 -14.97 -0.26 -3.08
C THR A 225 -13.99 0.91 -2.84
N TYR A 226 -12.81 0.88 -3.46
CA TYR A 226 -11.70 1.81 -3.14
C TYR A 226 -11.46 2.94 -4.17
N LEU A 227 -11.58 2.68 -5.48
CA LEU A 227 -11.10 3.63 -6.50
C LEU A 227 -12.01 4.85 -6.70
N VAL A 228 -13.30 4.60 -6.94
CA VAL A 228 -14.33 5.66 -7.08
C VAL A 228 -14.46 6.43 -5.76
N THR A 229 -14.41 5.70 -4.64
CA THR A 229 -14.48 6.26 -3.29
C THR A 229 -13.37 7.26 -3.03
N VAL A 230 -12.11 6.93 -3.35
CA VAL A 230 -11.00 7.85 -3.15
C VAL A 230 -11.14 9.08 -4.04
N ALA A 231 -11.39 8.88 -5.34
CA ALA A 231 -11.52 10.00 -6.28
C ALA A 231 -12.67 10.96 -5.90
N GLU A 232 -13.83 10.45 -5.50
CA GLU A 232 -15.00 11.26 -5.17
C GLU A 232 -14.94 11.86 -3.76
N THR A 233 -14.38 11.13 -2.78
CA THR A 233 -14.38 11.56 -1.37
C THR A 233 -13.25 12.55 -1.09
N VAL A 234 -12.07 12.31 -1.67
CA VAL A 234 -10.87 13.09 -1.34
C VAL A 234 -10.24 13.81 -2.56
N GLY A 235 -10.72 13.51 -3.78
CA GLY A 235 -10.37 14.18 -5.03
C GLY A 235 -9.30 13.45 -5.85
N GLU A 236 -9.23 13.75 -7.16
CA GLU A 236 -8.27 13.12 -8.10
C GLU A 236 -6.79 13.29 -7.72
N ARG A 237 -6.44 14.32 -6.94
CA ARG A 237 -5.08 14.51 -6.43
C ARG A 237 -4.57 13.33 -5.59
N TRP A 238 -5.47 12.51 -5.04
CA TRP A 238 -5.12 11.32 -4.28
C TRP A 238 -4.88 10.08 -5.16
N LEU A 239 -5.25 10.14 -6.45
CA LEU A 239 -4.92 9.11 -7.44
C LEU A 239 -3.49 9.28 -7.95
N GLN A 240 -2.54 9.29 -7.01
CA GLN A 240 -1.11 9.32 -7.29
C GLN A 240 -0.46 8.12 -6.61
N PRO A 241 0.57 7.49 -7.21
CA PRO A 241 1.19 6.31 -6.60
C PRO A 241 1.72 6.56 -5.19
N HIS A 242 2.11 7.78 -4.84
CA HIS A 242 2.60 8.07 -3.48
C HIS A 242 1.47 8.27 -2.44
N LEU A 243 0.20 8.27 -2.85
CA LEU A 243 -0.98 8.50 -1.98
C LEU A 243 -1.98 7.34 -2.01
N PHE A 244 -2.09 6.61 -3.11
CA PHE A 244 -3.04 5.51 -3.28
C PHE A 244 -2.47 4.42 -4.18
N ARG A 245 -2.60 3.16 -3.76
CA ARG A 245 -2.15 1.98 -4.51
C ARG A 245 -3.03 0.76 -4.29
N PHE A 246 -2.99 -0.15 -5.25
CA PHE A 246 -3.60 -1.47 -5.17
C PHE A 246 -2.57 -2.53 -4.81
N GLY A 247 -2.69 -3.12 -3.62
CA GLY A 247 -2.04 -4.39 -3.33
C GLY A 247 -2.87 -5.55 -3.89
N ALA A 248 -2.56 -6.03 -5.09
CA ALA A 248 -3.27 -7.14 -5.72
C ALA A 248 -2.40 -7.85 -6.76
N SER A 249 -2.34 -9.19 -6.71
CA SER A 249 -1.63 -10.02 -7.68
C SER A 249 -2.41 -10.13 -9.00
N SER A 250 -3.70 -10.51 -8.93
CA SER A 250 -4.51 -10.80 -10.12
C SER A 250 -5.01 -9.57 -10.89
N LEU A 251 -5.11 -8.40 -10.24
CA LEU A 251 -5.67 -7.19 -10.85
C LEU A 251 -4.88 -6.75 -12.09
N LEU A 252 -3.55 -6.95 -12.09
CA LEU A 252 -2.73 -6.60 -13.25
C LEU A 252 -3.15 -7.38 -14.49
N ASN A 253 -3.36 -8.70 -14.35
CA ASN A 253 -3.78 -9.56 -15.46
C ASN A 253 -5.15 -9.13 -16.00
N ASP A 254 -6.12 -8.87 -15.12
CA ASP A 254 -7.46 -8.43 -15.53
C ASP A 254 -7.41 -7.12 -16.32
N VAL A 255 -6.63 -6.15 -15.86
CA VAL A 255 -6.48 -4.83 -16.49
C VAL A 255 -5.75 -4.95 -17.83
N LEU A 256 -4.72 -5.78 -17.93
CA LEU A 256 -4.01 -6.07 -19.19
C LEU A 256 -4.93 -6.69 -20.23
N LEU A 257 -5.76 -7.67 -19.84
CA LEU A 257 -6.74 -8.30 -20.75
C LEU A 257 -7.76 -7.28 -21.28
N GLN A 258 -8.25 -6.36 -20.43
CA GLN A 258 -9.12 -5.27 -20.90
C GLN A 258 -8.38 -4.32 -21.85
N ARG A 259 -7.12 -4.01 -21.57
CA ARG A 259 -6.29 -3.12 -22.39
C ARG A 259 -6.04 -3.72 -23.77
N GLN A 260 -5.69 -5.01 -23.84
CA GLN A 260 -5.53 -5.75 -25.10
C GLN A 260 -6.83 -5.78 -25.90
N LYS A 261 -7.97 -6.06 -25.25
CA LYS A 261 -9.28 -6.02 -25.92
C LYS A 261 -9.59 -4.66 -26.54
N LEU A 262 -9.26 -3.56 -25.86
CA LEU A 262 -9.46 -2.22 -26.44
C LEU A 262 -8.59 -1.98 -27.67
N ALA A 263 -7.40 -2.59 -27.75
CA ALA A 263 -6.49 -2.45 -28.89
C ALA A 263 -6.86 -3.38 -30.06
N THR A 264 -7.24 -4.62 -29.79
CA THR A 264 -7.42 -5.67 -30.81
C THR A 264 -8.88 -5.97 -31.16
N GLY A 265 -9.83 -5.51 -30.33
CA GLY A 265 -11.25 -5.83 -30.45
C GLY A 265 -11.64 -7.23 -29.95
N HIS A 266 -10.68 -8.06 -29.52
CA HIS A 266 -10.91 -9.45 -29.11
C HIS A 266 -10.45 -9.66 -27.66
N TYR A 267 -11.12 -10.55 -26.91
CA TYR A 267 -10.59 -11.00 -25.62
C TYR A 267 -9.43 -11.98 -25.88
N SER A 268 -8.23 -11.61 -25.46
CA SER A 268 -7.12 -12.56 -25.35
C SER A 268 -7.45 -13.57 -24.24
N GLY A 269 -7.09 -14.84 -24.43
CA GLY A 269 -7.18 -15.86 -23.39
C GLY A 269 -6.14 -15.66 -22.29
N SER A 270 -6.25 -16.41 -21.19
CA SER A 270 -5.27 -16.42 -20.08
C SER A 270 -3.84 -16.70 -20.53
N ASP A 271 -3.66 -17.37 -21.67
CA ASP A 271 -2.36 -17.78 -22.21
C ASP A 271 -1.52 -16.62 -22.77
N TYR A 272 -2.12 -15.43 -22.90
CA TYR A 272 -1.46 -14.21 -23.39
C TYR A 272 -0.91 -13.31 -22.27
N VAL A 273 -1.22 -13.64 -21.02
CA VAL A 273 -0.70 -12.97 -19.82
C VAL A 273 -0.03 -14.00 -18.92
N THR A 274 1.04 -13.63 -18.23
CA THR A 274 1.69 -14.56 -17.29
C THR A 274 0.75 -14.88 -16.13
N ILE A 275 0.45 -16.17 -15.95
CA ILE A 275 -0.35 -16.68 -14.83
C ILE A 275 0.53 -16.66 -13.57
N ASP A 276 0.00 -16.09 -12.49
CA ASP A 276 0.67 -15.97 -11.19
C ASP A 276 0.80 -17.32 -10.46
#